data_AF-A0A2P5DHC7-F1
#
_entry.id   AF-A0A2P5DHC7-F1
#
_cell.length_a   1.000
_cell.length_b   1.000
_cell.length_c   1.000
_cell.angle_alpha   90.00
_cell.angle_beta   90.00
_cell.angle_gamma   90.00
#
_symmetry.space_group_name_H-M   'P 1'
#
loop_
_entity.id
_entity.type
_entity.pdbx_description
1 polymer ?
#
loop_
_entity_poly.entity_id
_entity_poly.type
_entity_poly.pdbx_seq_one_letter_code
_entity_poly.pdbx_strand_id
1 'polypeptide(L)'
;MSTSMRLRETYLNNAANMRSGELEAAFLNCEEKEDVWKLGLCYLVDRLLIAQESSTKIMMDILSFVENEEDFFNYPWGRRSYERTFPSLNKDMMHQRENYLQKMKKNKKAKEAKYTVYGFGIALQYWAYEAIPKLTGAFSENLGIKFSRMLSWTSNKTPSMMDCIDVFKIKKVSPEN
;
A
#
# COMPACT_ATOMS: atom_id res chain seq x y z
N MET A 1 1.61 27.90 -11.02
CA MET A 1 0.51 27.73 -10.05
C MET A 1 1.11 27.96 -8.67
N SER A 2 0.52 28.82 -7.84
CA SER A 2 1.00 29.04 -6.47
C SER A 2 0.51 27.87 -5.63
N THR A 3 1.44 27.02 -5.19
CA THR A 3 1.12 25.88 -4.34
C THR A 3 0.80 26.41 -2.95
N SER A 4 -0.47 26.40 -2.56
CA SER A 4 -0.88 26.80 -1.21
C SER A 4 -0.15 25.94 -0.18
N MET A 5 0.38 26.57 0.87
CA MET A 5 1.04 25.90 1.99
C MET A 5 0.21 25.99 3.28
N ARG A 6 -1.06 26.39 3.19
CA ARG A 6 -1.89 26.75 4.36
C ARG A 6 -2.04 25.58 5.34
N LEU A 7 -2.37 24.37 4.88
CA LEU A 7 -2.47 23.19 5.75
C LEU A 7 -1.15 22.89 6.47
N ARG A 8 -0.04 23.05 5.75
CA ARG A 8 1.30 22.85 6.30
C ARG A 8 1.66 23.92 7.33
N GLU A 9 1.29 25.16 7.08
CA GLU A 9 1.52 26.27 8.02
C GLU A 9 0.66 26.10 9.28
N THR A 10 -0.61 25.73 9.09
CA THR A 10 -1.61 25.67 10.17
C THR A 10 -1.38 24.49 11.11
N TYR A 11 -1.19 23.28 10.57
CA TYR A 11 -1.19 22.06 11.38
C TYR A 11 0.21 21.53 11.68
N LEU A 12 1.23 22.02 10.98
CA LEU A 12 2.53 21.36 10.88
C LEU A 12 3.70 22.32 11.08
N ASN A 13 3.42 23.53 11.59
CA ASN A 13 4.42 24.54 11.96
C ASN A 13 5.44 24.84 10.85
N ASN A 14 5.04 24.70 9.59
CA ASN A 14 5.91 24.83 8.42
C ASN A 14 7.19 23.95 8.47
N ALA A 15 7.16 22.85 9.23
CA ALA A 15 8.32 21.97 9.39
C ALA A 15 8.86 21.54 8.02
N ALA A 16 10.19 21.57 7.85
CA ALA A 16 10.84 21.23 6.59
C ALA A 16 10.76 19.72 6.28
N ASN A 17 10.55 18.89 7.30
CA ASN A 17 10.38 17.45 7.19
C ASN A 17 9.26 17.03 8.14
N MET A 18 8.37 16.17 7.69
CA MET A 18 7.25 15.66 8.48
C MET A 18 7.29 14.16 8.57
N ARG A 19 7.01 13.67 9.78
CA ARG A 19 6.88 12.25 10.09
C ARG A 19 5.43 11.83 10.01
N SER A 20 5.21 10.58 9.66
CA SER A 20 3.87 10.00 9.53
C SER A 20 3.01 10.13 10.79
N GLY A 21 3.62 10.09 11.99
CA GLY A 21 2.89 10.32 13.25
C GLY A 21 2.46 11.78 13.48
N GLU A 22 3.14 12.76 12.90
CA GLU A 22 2.75 14.18 12.99
C GLU A 22 1.52 14.45 12.10
N LEU A 23 1.49 13.86 10.91
CA LEU A 23 0.31 13.90 10.02
C LEU A 23 -0.90 13.20 10.66
N GLU A 24 -0.68 12.06 11.32
CA GLU A 24 -1.73 11.34 12.05
C GLU A 24 -2.32 12.18 13.19
N ALA A 25 -1.44 12.81 13.99
CA ALA A 25 -1.88 13.71 15.04
C ALA A 25 -2.64 14.93 14.48
N ALA A 26 -2.19 15.52 13.37
CA ALA A 26 -2.89 16.61 12.71
C ALA A 26 -4.29 16.17 12.25
N PHE A 27 -4.40 15.00 11.62
CA PHE A 27 -5.68 14.45 11.17
C PHE A 27 -6.64 14.20 12.34
N LEU A 28 -6.18 13.54 13.41
CA LEU A 28 -7.02 13.17 14.55
C LEU A 28 -7.47 14.36 15.41
N ASN A 29 -6.68 15.44 15.44
CA ASN A 29 -6.99 16.63 16.24
C ASN A 29 -7.61 17.77 15.43
N CYS A 30 -7.84 17.59 14.13
CA CYS A 30 -8.46 18.62 13.29
C CYS A 30 -9.99 18.61 13.47
N GLU A 31 -10.58 19.79 13.67
CA GLU A 31 -12.04 19.96 13.82
C GLU A 31 -12.70 20.57 12.57
N GLU A 32 -11.93 21.27 11.75
CA GLU A 32 -12.42 21.88 10.52
C GLU A 32 -12.66 20.78 9.47
N LYS A 33 -13.86 20.72 8.91
CA LYS A 33 -14.33 19.57 8.12
C LYS A 33 -13.60 19.41 6.81
N GLU A 34 -13.31 20.51 6.11
CA GLU A 34 -12.58 20.51 4.85
C GLU A 34 -11.12 20.06 5.08
N ASP A 35 -10.53 20.52 6.17
CA ASP A 35 -9.16 20.19 6.55
C ASP A 35 -9.04 18.75 7.04
N VAL A 36 -10.01 18.24 7.78
CA VAL A 36 -10.10 16.80 8.14
C VAL A 36 -10.14 15.95 6.88
N TRP A 37 -10.93 16.33 5.88
CA TRP A 37 -11.01 15.63 4.60
C TRP A 37 -9.64 15.60 3.90
N LYS A 38 -9.01 16.77 3.74
CA LYS A 38 -7.70 16.91 3.07
C LYS A 38 -6.58 16.19 3.82
N LEU A 39 -6.52 16.31 5.14
CA LEU A 39 -5.57 15.58 5.99
C LEU A 39 -5.80 14.07 5.92
N GLY A 40 -7.05 13.63 5.84
CA GLY A 40 -7.42 12.22 5.63
C GLY A 40 -6.91 11.68 4.29
N LEU A 41 -7.05 12.44 3.21
CA LEU A 41 -6.50 12.08 1.89
C LEU A 41 -4.97 11.97 1.94
N CYS A 42 -4.31 12.91 2.61
CA CYS A 42 -2.86 12.89 2.81
C CYS A 42 -2.41 11.65 3.60
N TYR A 43 -3.13 11.34 4.68
CA TYR A 43 -2.86 10.18 5.52
C TYR A 43 -3.03 8.87 4.76
N LEU A 44 -4.08 8.77 3.93
CA LEU A 44 -4.29 7.63 3.04
C LEU A 44 -3.14 7.46 2.05
N VAL A 45 -2.69 8.52 1.38
CA VAL A 45 -1.56 8.42 0.45
C VAL A 45 -0.28 7.96 1.16
N ASP A 46 0.05 8.57 2.30
CA ASP A 46 1.28 8.27 3.02
C ASP A 46 1.29 6.83 3.59
N ARG A 47 0.21 6.42 4.26
CA ARG A 47 0.11 5.12 4.94
C ARG A 47 -0.26 3.97 4.01
N LEU A 48 -1.19 4.18 3.09
CA LEU A 48 -1.75 3.11 2.25
C LEU A 48 -1.05 2.98 0.90
N LEU A 49 -0.72 4.09 0.24
CA LEU A 49 -0.18 4.04 -1.12
C LEU A 49 1.34 3.99 -1.14
N ILE A 50 2.01 4.89 -0.43
CA ILE A 50 3.48 4.92 -0.42
C ILE A 50 4.04 3.93 0.59
N ALA A 51 3.38 3.79 1.75
CA ALA A 51 3.75 2.93 2.88
C ALA A 51 5.25 2.88 3.15
N GLN A 52 5.76 4.03 3.55
CA GLN A 52 7.15 4.24 3.91
C GLN A 52 7.51 3.49 5.20
N GLU A 53 8.79 3.15 5.37
CA GLU A 53 9.34 2.98 6.72
C GLU A 53 9.13 4.30 7.49
N SER A 54 8.81 4.20 8.77
CA SER A 54 8.48 5.34 9.65
C SER A 54 9.56 6.44 9.73
N SER A 55 10.75 6.16 9.22
CA SER A 55 11.92 7.03 9.15
C SER A 55 12.01 7.87 7.88
N THR A 56 11.28 7.53 6.82
CA THR A 56 11.34 8.24 5.54
C THR A 56 10.34 9.39 5.47
N LYS A 57 10.82 10.53 4.98
CA LYS A 57 10.11 11.82 4.98
C LYS A 57 8.80 11.69 4.20
N ILE A 58 7.71 12.20 4.76
CA ILE A 58 6.47 12.42 3.99
C ILE A 58 6.84 13.21 2.72
N MET A 59 6.28 12.82 1.57
CA MET A 59 6.37 13.67 0.39
C MET A 59 5.66 14.98 0.73
N MET A 60 6.43 16.03 1.02
CA MET A 60 5.91 17.37 1.32
C MET A 60 4.94 17.85 0.23
N ASP A 61 5.13 17.34 -0.98
CA ASP A 61 4.28 17.58 -2.14
C ASP A 61 2.83 17.13 -1.92
N ILE A 62 2.52 16.15 -1.05
CA ILE A 62 1.15 15.64 -0.85
C ILE A 62 0.23 16.73 -0.29
N LEU A 63 0.67 17.46 0.75
CA LEU A 63 -0.12 18.54 1.36
C LEU A 63 -0.25 19.75 0.46
N SER A 64 0.78 19.99 -0.34
CA SER A 64 0.77 20.96 -1.41
C SER A 64 -0.26 20.63 -2.49
N PHE A 65 -0.34 19.36 -2.90
CA PHE A 65 -1.31 18.90 -3.89
C PHE A 65 -2.73 18.90 -3.36
N VAL A 66 -2.96 18.51 -2.10
CA VAL A 66 -4.32 18.35 -1.55
C VAL A 66 -5.09 19.67 -1.41
N GLU A 67 -4.39 20.80 -1.41
CA GLU A 67 -5.02 22.12 -1.41
C GLU A 67 -5.84 22.38 -2.68
N ASN A 68 -5.46 21.74 -3.80
CA ASN A 68 -6.26 21.65 -5.01
C ASN A 68 -6.69 20.20 -5.23
N GLU A 69 -7.91 19.86 -4.85
CA GLU A 69 -8.43 18.49 -4.98
C GLU A 69 -8.41 17.97 -6.42
N GLU A 70 -8.64 18.83 -7.42
CA GLU A 70 -8.57 18.42 -8.82
C GLU A 70 -7.15 17.98 -9.20
N ASP A 71 -6.13 18.77 -8.83
CA ASP A 71 -4.74 18.40 -9.05
C ASP A 71 -4.37 17.14 -8.24
N PHE A 72 -4.88 17.02 -7.01
CA PHE A 72 -4.65 15.86 -6.16
C PHE A 72 -5.20 14.58 -6.77
N PHE A 73 -6.46 14.56 -7.23
CA PHE A 73 -7.07 13.36 -7.81
C PHE A 73 -6.54 13.03 -9.20
N ASN A 74 -6.07 14.03 -9.95
CA ASN A 74 -5.41 13.83 -11.25
C ASN A 74 -3.93 13.46 -11.14
N TYR A 75 -3.32 13.64 -9.97
CA TYR A 75 -1.94 13.22 -9.74
C TYR A 75 -1.82 11.69 -9.85
N PRO A 76 -0.80 11.16 -10.55
CA PRO A 76 -0.68 9.73 -10.82
C PRO A 76 -0.17 8.94 -9.60
N TRP A 77 -0.92 8.96 -8.49
CA TRP A 77 -0.55 8.32 -7.22
C TRP A 77 -0.21 6.84 -7.38
N GLY A 78 -0.94 6.11 -8.24
CA GLY A 78 -0.65 4.70 -8.52
C GLY A 78 0.72 4.48 -9.15
N ARG A 79 1.11 5.29 -10.14
CA ARG A 79 2.46 5.23 -10.74
C ARG A 79 3.52 5.58 -9.70
N ARG A 80 3.31 6.66 -8.94
CA ARG A 80 4.26 7.11 -7.92
C ARG A 80 4.48 6.07 -6.82
N SER A 81 3.40 5.41 -6.39
CA SER A 81 3.42 4.30 -5.45
C SER A 81 4.21 3.11 -6.01
N TYR A 82 3.92 2.69 -7.24
CA TYR A 82 4.65 1.61 -7.91
C TYR A 82 6.14 1.88 -8.05
N GLU A 83 6.52 3.06 -8.54
CA GLU A 83 7.93 3.48 -8.70
C GLU A 83 8.71 3.45 -7.38
N ARG A 84 8.02 3.59 -6.25
CA ARG A 84 8.62 3.55 -4.93
C ARG A 84 8.67 2.14 -4.35
N THR A 85 7.60 1.35 -4.48
CA THR A 85 7.50 0.00 -3.95
C THR A 85 8.35 -1.00 -4.75
N PHE A 86 8.43 -0.88 -6.07
CA PHE A 86 9.07 -1.89 -6.91
C PHE A 86 10.59 -2.02 -6.68
N PRO A 87 11.37 -0.92 -6.63
CA PRO A 87 12.82 -1.02 -6.40
C PRO A 87 13.18 -1.54 -5.00
N SER A 88 12.44 -1.12 -3.96
CA SER A 88 12.67 -1.62 -2.60
C SER A 88 12.37 -3.11 -2.50
N LEU A 89 11.23 -3.54 -3.06
CA LEU A 89 10.88 -4.95 -3.16
C LEU A 89 11.98 -5.74 -3.87
N ASN A 90 12.46 -5.28 -5.02
CA ASN A 90 13.48 -6.02 -5.76
C ASN A 90 14.79 -6.17 -4.96
N LYS A 91 15.24 -5.11 -4.28
CA LYS A 91 16.44 -5.13 -3.45
C LYS A 91 16.30 -6.09 -2.26
N ASP A 92 15.18 -5.99 -1.54
CA ASP A 92 14.91 -6.86 -0.39
C ASP A 92 14.77 -8.32 -0.83
N MET A 93 14.12 -8.58 -1.97
CA MET A 93 13.97 -9.93 -2.50
C MET A 93 15.30 -10.59 -2.85
N MET A 94 16.27 -9.84 -3.40
CA MET A 94 17.62 -10.38 -3.65
C MET A 94 18.32 -10.75 -2.35
N HIS A 95 18.25 -9.87 -1.34
CA HIS A 95 18.84 -10.13 -0.03
C HIS A 95 18.18 -11.32 0.69
N GLN A 96 16.84 -11.38 0.67
CA GLN A 96 16.06 -12.48 1.26
C GLN A 96 16.35 -13.81 0.57
N ARG A 97 16.48 -13.81 -0.76
CA ARG A 97 16.87 -14.99 -1.53
C ARG A 97 18.26 -15.49 -1.12
N GLU A 98 19.23 -14.60 -1.00
CA GLU A 98 20.59 -14.97 -0.58
C GLU A 98 20.61 -15.53 0.84
N ASN A 99 19.94 -14.86 1.78
CA ASN A 99 19.78 -15.33 3.15
C ASN A 99 19.10 -16.71 3.21
N TYR A 100 18.09 -16.94 2.38
CA TYR A 100 17.41 -18.23 2.26
C TYR A 100 18.33 -19.32 1.75
N LEU A 101 19.09 -19.05 0.68
CA LEU A 101 20.07 -20.01 0.14
C LEU A 101 21.14 -20.37 1.19
N GLN A 102 21.61 -19.40 1.97
CA GLN A 102 22.53 -19.66 3.07
C GLN A 102 21.87 -20.49 4.19
N LYS A 103 20.61 -20.20 4.55
CA LYS A 103 19.85 -20.98 5.54
C LYS A 103 19.60 -22.41 5.08
N MET A 104 19.28 -22.63 3.81
CA MET A 104 19.11 -23.98 3.24
C MET A 104 20.41 -24.79 3.31
N LYS A 105 21.57 -24.16 3.05
CA LYS A 105 22.88 -24.81 3.20
C LYS A 105 23.15 -25.25 4.65
N LYS A 106 22.69 -24.47 5.65
CA LYS A 106 22.88 -24.77 7.08
C LYS A 106 21.78 -25.68 7.67
N ASN A 107 20.56 -25.62 7.15
CA ASN A 107 19.39 -26.35 7.65
C ASN A 107 18.47 -26.72 6.48
N LYS A 108 18.47 -28.01 6.10
CA LYS A 108 17.65 -28.56 5.02
C LYS A 108 16.13 -28.49 5.28
N LYS A 109 15.67 -28.10 6.48
CA LYS A 109 14.25 -27.92 6.80
C LYS A 109 13.70 -26.53 6.49
N ALA A 110 14.54 -25.55 6.13
CA ALA A 110 14.06 -24.24 5.68
C ALA A 110 13.38 -24.41 4.31
N LYS A 111 12.04 -24.29 4.26
CA LYS A 111 11.24 -24.55 3.04
C LYS A 111 10.81 -23.30 2.28
N GLU A 112 10.83 -22.13 2.92
CA GLU A 112 10.34 -20.88 2.32
C GLU A 112 11.04 -19.65 2.89
N ALA A 113 11.09 -18.58 2.09
CA ALA A 113 11.47 -17.23 2.51
C ALA A 113 10.21 -16.37 2.63
N LYS A 114 10.07 -15.61 3.71
CA LYS A 114 8.94 -14.72 3.94
C LYS A 114 9.41 -13.27 3.88
N TYR A 115 8.60 -12.41 3.29
CA TYR A 115 8.80 -10.97 3.26
C TYR A 115 7.44 -10.28 3.36
N THR A 116 7.42 -9.06 3.89
CA THR A 116 6.20 -8.25 3.99
C THR A 116 6.27 -7.17 2.93
N VAL A 117 5.20 -7.00 2.16
CA VAL A 117 5.05 -5.88 1.22
C VAL A 117 4.09 -4.89 1.84
N TYR A 118 4.50 -3.64 1.92
CA TYR A 118 3.66 -2.54 2.36
C TYR A 118 3.27 -1.68 1.15
N GLY A 119 2.17 -0.93 1.27
CA GLY A 119 1.81 0.10 0.29
C GLY A 119 0.98 -0.43 -0.87
N PHE A 120 1.49 -0.22 -2.08
CA PHE A 120 0.85 -0.59 -3.35
C PHE A 120 0.24 -2.01 -3.37
N GLY A 121 0.81 -2.96 -2.62
CA GLY A 121 0.31 -4.32 -2.51
C GLY A 121 -1.17 -4.41 -2.10
N ILE A 122 -1.62 -3.53 -1.19
CA ILE A 122 -3.03 -3.50 -0.76
C ILE A 122 -3.94 -3.00 -1.88
N ALA A 123 -3.54 -1.95 -2.60
CA ALA A 123 -4.30 -1.45 -3.75
C ALA A 123 -4.40 -2.52 -4.85
N LEU A 124 -3.30 -3.24 -5.12
CA LEU A 124 -3.27 -4.35 -6.07
C LEU A 124 -4.17 -5.51 -5.63
N GLN A 125 -4.24 -5.81 -4.33
CA GLN A 125 -5.11 -6.84 -3.77
C GLN A 125 -6.59 -6.51 -4.00
N TYR A 126 -7.02 -5.29 -3.67
CA TYR A 126 -8.41 -4.88 -3.93
C TYR A 126 -8.75 -4.86 -5.42
N TRP A 127 -7.82 -4.36 -6.25
CA TRP A 127 -7.98 -4.43 -7.70
C TRP A 127 -8.15 -5.88 -8.19
N ALA A 128 -7.37 -6.82 -7.66
CA ALA A 128 -7.47 -8.23 -8.02
C ALA A 128 -8.83 -8.82 -7.63
N TYR A 129 -9.38 -8.46 -6.46
CA TYR A 129 -10.72 -8.89 -6.04
C TYR A 129 -11.82 -8.37 -6.96
N GLU A 130 -11.69 -7.14 -7.47
CA GLU A 130 -12.63 -6.56 -8.43
C GLU A 130 -12.47 -7.17 -9.84
N ALA A 131 -11.24 -7.33 -10.30
CA ALA A 131 -10.94 -7.74 -11.67
C ALA A 131 -11.06 -9.27 -11.89
N ILE A 132 -10.95 -10.07 -10.84
CA ILE A 132 -10.92 -11.54 -10.92
C ILE A 132 -12.04 -12.12 -10.04
N PRO A 133 -13.26 -12.31 -10.58
CA PRO A 133 -14.41 -12.81 -9.82
C PRO A 133 -14.18 -14.16 -9.12
N LYS A 134 -13.25 -14.97 -9.63
CA LYS A 134 -12.87 -16.26 -9.00
C LYS A 134 -12.23 -16.09 -7.62
N LEU A 135 -11.67 -14.91 -7.31
CA LEU A 135 -11.12 -14.61 -5.99
C LEU A 135 -12.23 -14.24 -5.00
N THR A 136 -13.38 -13.76 -5.49
CA THR A 136 -14.58 -13.51 -4.69
C THR A 136 -15.21 -14.84 -4.26
N GLY A 137 -15.51 -14.99 -2.98
CA GLY A 137 -15.95 -16.23 -2.34
C GLY A 137 -14.80 -17.17 -1.94
N ALA A 138 -13.68 -17.16 -2.66
CA ALA A 138 -12.51 -18.01 -2.33
C ALA A 138 -11.56 -17.37 -1.31
N PHE A 139 -11.27 -16.08 -1.48
CA PHE A 139 -10.31 -15.33 -0.66
C PHE A 139 -10.80 -13.96 -0.21
N SER A 140 -11.91 -13.50 -0.77
CA SER A 140 -12.52 -12.22 -0.46
C SER A 140 -14.03 -12.32 -0.45
N GLU A 141 -14.67 -11.50 0.37
CA GLU A 141 -16.13 -11.33 0.38
C GLU A 141 -16.47 -9.88 0.04
N ASN A 142 -17.51 -9.70 -0.77
CA ASN A 142 -18.03 -8.38 -1.10
C ASN A 142 -19.21 -8.04 -0.17
N LEU A 143 -19.01 -7.03 0.68
CA LEU A 143 -19.97 -6.51 1.66
C LEU A 143 -21.01 -5.56 1.07
N GLY A 144 -20.89 -5.18 -0.21
CA GLY A 144 -21.83 -4.29 -0.90
C GLY A 144 -21.71 -2.81 -0.53
N ILE A 145 -20.64 -2.39 0.16
CA ILE A 145 -20.42 -1.00 0.60
C ILE A 145 -20.04 -0.13 -0.60
N LYS A 146 -20.98 0.67 -1.09
CA LYS A 146 -20.81 1.46 -2.33
C LYS A 146 -19.71 2.54 -2.25
N PHE A 147 -19.40 3.06 -1.07
CA PHE A 147 -18.37 4.08 -0.91
C PHE A 147 -17.75 4.05 0.49
N SER A 148 -16.42 4.03 0.65
CA SER A 148 -15.39 3.85 -0.39
C SER A 148 -15.35 2.41 -0.92
N ARG A 149 -15.07 2.21 -2.22
CA ARG A 149 -15.04 0.88 -2.88
C ARG A 149 -14.15 -0.12 -2.16
N MET A 150 -13.06 0.35 -1.56
CA MET A 150 -12.16 -0.49 -0.76
C MET A 150 -12.86 -1.18 0.42
N LEU A 151 -13.85 -0.52 1.02
CA LEU A 151 -14.63 -1.04 2.13
C LEU A 151 -15.67 -2.09 1.70
N SER A 152 -15.94 -2.23 0.39
CA SER A 152 -16.75 -3.34 -0.11
C SER A 152 -16.08 -4.68 0.12
N TRP A 153 -14.78 -4.76 0.39
CA TRP A 153 -14.06 -6.01 0.37
C TRP A 153 -13.48 -6.35 1.74
N THR A 154 -13.67 -7.60 2.16
CA THR A 154 -12.98 -8.16 3.32
C THR A 154 -12.27 -9.45 2.93
N SER A 155 -11.22 -9.80 3.67
CA SER A 155 -10.49 -11.06 3.51
C SER A 155 -10.26 -11.70 4.87
N ASN A 156 -10.73 -12.93 5.02
CA ASN A 156 -10.63 -13.72 6.25
C ASN A 156 -9.65 -14.90 6.11
N LYS A 157 -9.04 -15.07 4.92
CA LYS A 157 -8.14 -16.18 4.62
C LYS A 157 -6.90 -15.70 3.88
N THR A 158 -5.73 -16.01 4.43
CA THR A 158 -4.46 -15.88 3.70
C THR A 158 -4.33 -17.03 2.69
N PRO A 159 -4.31 -16.75 1.38
CA PRO A 159 -4.22 -17.79 0.36
C PRO A 159 -2.87 -18.54 0.45
N SER A 160 -2.93 -19.87 0.43
CA SER A 160 -1.75 -20.70 0.17
C SER A 160 -1.56 -20.92 -1.33
N MET A 161 -0.37 -21.38 -1.74
CA MET A 161 -0.14 -21.72 -3.14
C MET A 161 -1.05 -22.84 -3.64
N MET A 162 -1.44 -23.79 -2.78
CA MET A 162 -2.38 -24.85 -3.15
C MET A 162 -3.79 -24.28 -3.40
N ASP A 163 -4.25 -23.37 -2.53
CA ASP A 163 -5.54 -22.71 -2.75
C ASP A 163 -5.57 -21.96 -4.10
N CYS A 164 -4.47 -21.29 -4.45
CA CYS A 164 -4.36 -20.61 -5.75
C CYS A 164 -4.39 -21.60 -6.93
N ILE A 165 -3.69 -22.73 -6.82
CA ILE A 165 -3.70 -23.78 -7.86
C ILE A 165 -5.11 -24.31 -8.06
N ASP A 166 -5.86 -24.53 -6.99
CA ASP A 166 -7.23 -25.06 -7.04
C ASP A 166 -8.20 -24.04 -7.65
N VAL A 167 -8.14 -22.79 -7.21
CA VAL A 167 -9.01 -21.70 -7.71
C VAL A 167 -8.78 -21.42 -9.20
N PHE A 168 -7.52 -21.38 -9.61
CA PHE A 168 -7.16 -21.10 -11.01
C PHE A 168 -7.08 -22.35 -11.88
N LYS A 169 -7.22 -23.54 -11.30
CA LYS A 169 -7.03 -24.84 -11.97
C LYS A 169 -5.70 -24.91 -12.72
N ILE A 170 -4.63 -24.41 -12.09
CA ILE A 170 -3.29 -24.38 -12.69
C ILE A 170 -2.78 -25.82 -12.77
N LYS A 171 -2.57 -26.33 -13.99
CA LYS A 171 -1.92 -27.63 -14.17
C LYS A 171 -0.50 -27.52 -13.61
N LYS A 172 -0.10 -28.45 -12.73
CA LYS A 172 1.30 -28.59 -12.35
C LYS A 172 2.12 -28.79 -13.62
N VAL A 173 2.98 -27.82 -13.93
CA VAL A 173 4.02 -28.02 -14.92
C VAL A 173 4.98 -29.02 -14.29
N SER A 174 5.03 -30.23 -14.83
CA SER A 174 6.08 -31.19 -14.47
C SER A 174 7.42 -30.52 -14.74
N PRO A 175 8.40 -30.60 -13.83
CA PRO A 175 9.75 -30.19 -14.17
C PRO A 175 10.20 -31.11 -15.32
N GLU A 176 10.35 -30.55 -16.51
CA GLU A 176 10.80 -31.28 -17.69
C GLU A 176 12.20 -31.86 -17.45
N ASN A 177 12.40 -33.08 -17.95
CA ASN A 177 13.57 -33.94 -17.80
C ASN A 177 14.87 -33.33 -18.33
#